data_AF-A0A2G5KPF5-F1
#
_entry.id   AF-A0A2G5KPF5-F1
#
_cell.length_a   1.000
_cell.length_b   1.000
_cell.length_c   1.000
_cell.angle_alpha   90.00
_cell.angle_beta   90.00
_cell.angle_gamma   90.00
#
_symmetry.space_group_name_H-M   'P 1'
#
loop_
_entity.id
_entity.type
_entity.pdbx_description
1 polymer ?
#
loop_
_entity_poly.entity_id
_entity_poly.type
_entity_poly.pdbx_seq_one_letter_code
_entity_poly.pdbx_strand_id
1 'polypeptide(L)'
;MTHYIAHPLIKNLKTKLSFLGLTLLFIFSCDNNSRTDCATVVCAQQLLLIELVNEEGVNLITNETYSLENIVVSKDDIQVNDSGNSSTETIIIFISGMEGSNTYEVFLNDSETDILVLNLRKNSSGSDCCSPPFTIEKATYNETDIEIIRKESALERIRVVK
;
A
#
# COMPACT_ATOMS: atom_id res chain seq x y z
N MET A 1 23.42 -90.96 -30.17
CA MET A 1 22.21 -90.26 -30.61
C MET A 1 21.93 -89.17 -29.59
N THR A 2 22.32 -87.96 -29.96
CA THR A 2 22.11 -86.68 -29.27
C THR A 2 20.64 -86.42 -29.00
N HIS A 3 20.30 -85.78 -27.87
CA HIS A 3 19.43 -84.60 -27.86
C HIS A 3 19.57 -83.84 -26.53
N TYR A 4 20.31 -82.74 -26.60
CA TYR A 4 20.24 -81.63 -25.65
C TYR A 4 18.96 -80.84 -25.94
N ILE A 5 18.20 -80.49 -24.90
CA ILE A 5 17.15 -79.46 -24.97
C ILE A 5 17.53 -78.35 -24.01
N ALA A 6 17.99 -77.24 -24.57
CA ALA A 6 18.22 -75.99 -23.87
C ALA A 6 16.89 -75.24 -23.71
N HIS A 7 16.55 -74.84 -22.49
CA HIS A 7 15.49 -73.88 -22.20
C HIS A 7 16.06 -72.46 -22.17
N PRO A 8 15.56 -71.50 -22.97
CA PRO A 8 15.95 -70.10 -22.86
C PRO A 8 14.74 -69.26 -22.45
N LEU A 9 14.58 -68.93 -21.16
CA LEU A 9 13.63 -67.87 -20.76
C LEU A 9 14.20 -67.02 -19.62
N ILE A 10 15.36 -66.39 -19.88
CA ILE A 10 15.80 -65.19 -19.16
C ILE A 10 15.94 -64.06 -20.18
N LYS A 11 14.81 -63.53 -20.64
CA LYS A 11 14.75 -62.26 -21.37
C LYS A 11 13.37 -61.68 -21.12
N ASN A 12 13.22 -60.86 -20.08
CA ASN A 12 12.22 -59.78 -20.00
C ASN A 12 12.25 -59.04 -18.63
N LEU A 13 13.43 -58.87 -18.01
CA LEU A 13 13.57 -58.10 -16.76
C LEU A 13 14.29 -56.75 -16.95
N LYS A 14 14.48 -56.28 -18.19
CA LYS A 14 15.11 -54.97 -18.46
C LYS A 14 14.16 -53.90 -19.01
N THR A 15 12.96 -54.26 -19.43
CA THR A 15 12.02 -53.34 -20.09
C THR A 15 10.89 -52.82 -19.18
N LYS A 16 10.75 -53.32 -17.94
CA LYS A 16 9.78 -52.77 -16.97
C LYS A 16 10.37 -51.73 -16.02
N LEU A 17 11.71 -51.64 -15.92
CA LEU A 17 12.37 -50.66 -15.05
C LEU A 17 12.48 -49.25 -15.68
N SER A 18 12.17 -49.11 -16.98
CA SER A 18 12.24 -47.83 -17.68
C SER A 18 10.98 -46.98 -17.53
N PHE A 19 9.83 -47.57 -17.18
CA PHE A 19 8.56 -46.83 -17.04
C PHE A 19 8.32 -46.30 -15.63
N LEU A 20 9.01 -46.85 -14.62
CA LEU A 20 8.88 -46.45 -13.22
C LEU A 20 9.76 -45.23 -12.85
N GLY A 21 10.85 -45.00 -13.58
CA GLY A 21 11.72 -43.84 -13.39
C GLY A 21 11.16 -42.54 -13.98
N LEU A 22 10.29 -42.64 -15.00
CA LEU A 22 9.73 -41.47 -15.68
C LEU A 22 8.55 -40.86 -14.94
N THR A 23 7.79 -41.66 -14.18
CA THR A 23 6.65 -41.17 -13.37
C THR A 23 7.08 -40.45 -12.09
N LEU A 24 8.30 -40.68 -11.57
CA LEU A 24 8.83 -39.96 -10.40
C LEU A 24 9.32 -38.54 -10.71
N LEU A 25 9.51 -38.18 -11.98
CA LEU A 25 9.95 -36.82 -12.37
C LEU A 25 8.80 -35.80 -12.44
N PHE A 26 7.53 -36.24 -12.37
CA PHE A 26 6.37 -35.34 -12.46
C PHE A 26 5.83 -34.85 -11.11
N ILE A 27 6.35 -35.34 -9.97
CA ILE A 27 5.86 -34.94 -8.63
C ILE A 27 6.59 -33.73 -8.01
N PHE A 28 7.56 -33.13 -8.70
CA PHE A 28 8.32 -31.96 -8.20
C PHE A 28 8.04 -30.65 -8.94
N SER A 29 7.00 -30.57 -9.77
CA SER A 29 6.62 -29.32 -10.44
C SER A 29 5.22 -28.85 -10.04
N CYS A 30 4.94 -28.82 -8.73
CA CYS A 30 3.97 -27.86 -8.20
C CYS A 30 4.70 -26.52 -8.09
N ASP A 31 4.57 -25.70 -9.13
CA ASP A 31 4.88 -24.28 -9.00
C ASP A 31 3.84 -23.70 -8.02
N ASN A 32 4.24 -23.49 -6.77
CA ASN A 32 3.41 -22.87 -5.74
C ASN A 32 3.25 -21.36 -5.96
N ASN A 33 3.30 -20.90 -7.21
CA ASN A 33 2.89 -19.56 -7.60
C ASN A 33 1.36 -19.48 -7.56
N SER A 34 0.78 -19.63 -6.37
CA SER A 34 -0.56 -19.13 -6.09
C SER A 34 -0.47 -17.61 -6.17
N ARG A 35 -0.66 -17.05 -7.38
CA ARG A 35 -0.92 -15.62 -7.53
C ARG A 35 -2.09 -15.29 -6.62
N THR A 36 -1.83 -14.49 -5.58
CA THR A 36 -2.87 -14.03 -4.68
C THR A 36 -3.89 -13.25 -5.49
N ASP A 37 -5.12 -13.76 -5.56
CA ASP A 37 -6.24 -13.11 -6.26
C ASP A 37 -6.78 -11.98 -5.39
N CYS A 38 -6.38 -10.75 -5.71
CA CYS A 38 -6.80 -9.55 -5.00
C CYS A 38 -8.12 -8.95 -5.53
N ALA A 39 -8.78 -9.58 -6.52
CA ALA A 39 -9.93 -8.98 -7.22
C ALA A 39 -11.14 -8.69 -6.31
N THR A 40 -11.24 -9.36 -5.16
CA THR A 40 -12.34 -9.19 -4.19
C THR A 40 -11.90 -8.52 -2.88
N VAL A 41 -10.62 -8.16 -2.75
CA VAL A 41 -10.09 -7.57 -1.52
C VAL A 41 -10.37 -6.07 -1.50
N VAL A 42 -11.14 -5.62 -0.51
CA VAL A 42 -11.35 -4.19 -0.24
C VAL A 42 -10.37 -3.76 0.85
N CYS A 43 -9.40 -2.92 0.49
CA CYS A 43 -8.41 -2.41 1.42
C CYS A 43 -8.92 -1.17 2.14
N ALA A 44 -8.87 -1.17 3.47
CA ALA A 44 -9.10 0.04 4.25
C ALA A 44 -7.95 1.03 4.00
N GLN A 45 -8.29 2.26 3.64
CA GLN A 45 -7.31 3.32 3.44
C GLN A 45 -7.08 4.06 4.76
N GLN A 46 -5.82 4.35 5.08
CA GLN A 46 -5.47 5.18 6.21
C GLN A 46 -5.60 6.65 5.81
N LEU A 47 -6.30 7.44 6.63
CA LEU A 47 -6.57 8.84 6.36
C LEU A 47 -5.87 9.76 7.37
N LEU A 48 -5.45 10.93 6.91
CA LEU A 48 -5.01 12.05 7.74
C LEU A 48 -5.90 13.26 7.48
N LEU A 49 -6.31 13.95 8.54
CA LEU A 49 -7.03 15.22 8.46
C LEU A 49 -6.06 16.39 8.62
N ILE A 50 -6.17 17.39 7.76
CA ILE A 50 -5.39 18.64 7.83
C ILE A 50 -6.36 19.79 8.06
N GLU A 51 -6.15 20.52 9.15
CA GLU A 51 -6.89 21.73 9.49
C GLU A 51 -5.99 22.94 9.20
N LEU A 52 -6.42 23.82 8.29
CA LEU A 52 -5.74 25.09 8.03
C LEU A 52 -6.39 26.16 8.90
N VAL A 53 -5.59 26.82 9.73
CA VAL A 53 -6.06 27.91 10.61
C VAL A 53 -5.15 29.12 10.49
N ASN A 54 -5.66 30.30 10.81
CA ASN A 54 -4.83 31.48 11.00
C ASN A 54 -4.23 31.54 12.43
N GLU A 55 -3.44 32.57 12.71
CA GLU A 55 -2.84 32.84 14.03
C GLU A 55 -3.86 32.96 15.18
N GLU A 56 -5.08 33.41 14.89
CA GLU A 56 -6.18 33.46 15.87
C GLU A 56 -6.92 32.13 16.03
N GLY A 57 -6.55 31.09 15.26
CA GLY A 57 -7.18 29.78 15.27
C GLY A 57 -8.47 29.67 14.45
N VAL A 58 -8.78 30.67 13.62
CA VAL A 58 -9.92 30.65 12.69
C VAL A 58 -9.60 29.74 11.50
N ASN A 59 -10.50 28.83 11.19
CA ASN A 59 -10.33 27.90 10.07
C ASN A 59 -10.43 28.61 8.72
N LEU A 60 -9.36 28.48 7.93
CA LEU A 60 -9.15 29.18 6.66
C LEU A 60 -10.01 28.64 5.50
N ILE A 61 -10.59 27.47 5.66
CA ILE A 61 -11.56 26.91 4.72
C ILE A 61 -12.95 27.44 5.05
N THR A 62 -13.33 27.47 6.33
CA THR A 62 -14.66 27.96 6.76
C THR A 62 -14.86 29.46 6.56
N ASN A 63 -13.78 30.24 6.60
CA ASN A 63 -13.84 31.69 6.39
C ASN A 63 -13.66 32.07 4.90
N GLU A 64 -13.69 31.09 4.00
CA GLU A 64 -13.58 31.26 2.55
C GLU A 64 -12.22 31.82 2.07
N THR A 65 -11.16 31.75 2.89
CA THR A 65 -9.79 32.11 2.45
C THR A 65 -9.27 31.09 1.43
N TYR A 66 -9.52 29.80 1.67
CA TYR A 66 -9.25 28.71 0.74
C TYR A 66 -10.53 27.94 0.44
N SER A 67 -10.78 27.67 -0.84
CA SER A 67 -11.90 26.83 -1.26
C SER A 67 -11.47 25.36 -1.30
N LEU A 68 -12.15 24.48 -0.55
CA LEU A 68 -11.78 23.07 -0.46
C LEU A 68 -11.78 22.36 -1.84
N GLU A 69 -12.67 22.76 -2.75
CA GLU A 69 -12.74 22.26 -4.13
C GLU A 69 -11.50 22.61 -4.98
N ASN A 70 -10.77 23.67 -4.60
CA ASN A 70 -9.54 24.08 -5.29
C ASN A 70 -8.30 23.43 -4.67
N ILE A 71 -8.43 22.82 -3.49
CA ILE A 71 -7.30 22.20 -2.82
C ILE A 71 -7.02 20.83 -3.44
N VAL A 72 -5.79 20.66 -3.92
CA VAL A 72 -5.28 19.38 -4.43
C VAL A 72 -4.09 18.98 -3.59
N VAL A 73 -4.06 17.74 -3.13
CA VAL A 73 -2.86 17.15 -2.52
C VAL A 73 -2.36 16.05 -3.43
N SER A 74 -1.11 16.15 -3.88
CA SER A 74 -0.47 15.13 -4.70
C SER A 74 0.67 14.44 -3.96
N LYS A 75 0.96 13.21 -4.38
CA LYS A 75 2.21 12.53 -4.09
C LYS A 75 2.66 11.83 -5.36
N ASP A 76 3.90 12.10 -5.80
CA ASP A 76 4.47 11.53 -7.02
C ASP A 76 3.54 11.71 -8.24
N ASP A 77 3.02 12.93 -8.42
CA ASP A 77 2.04 13.34 -9.45
C ASP A 77 0.65 12.67 -9.37
N ILE A 78 0.37 11.91 -8.31
CA ILE A 78 -0.93 11.26 -8.09
C ILE A 78 -1.71 12.06 -7.04
N GLN A 79 -2.95 12.44 -7.36
CA GLN A 79 -3.84 13.08 -6.39
C GLN A 79 -4.23 12.08 -5.29
N VAL A 80 -4.05 12.50 -4.02
CA VAL A 80 -4.27 11.68 -2.82
C VAL A 80 -5.20 12.34 -1.80
N ASN A 81 -5.89 13.43 -2.14
CA ASN A 81 -6.97 13.96 -1.31
C ASN A 81 -8.36 13.60 -1.84
N ASP A 82 -9.35 13.61 -0.94
CA ASP A 82 -10.75 13.59 -1.33
C ASP A 82 -11.12 14.93 -2.00
N SER A 83 -11.71 14.87 -3.21
CA SER A 83 -11.91 16.01 -4.10
C SER A 83 -13.14 16.85 -3.76
N GLY A 84 -13.38 17.12 -2.48
CA GLY A 84 -14.21 18.25 -2.06
C GLY A 84 -15.73 18.09 -2.08
N ASN A 85 -16.29 16.88 -2.01
CA ASN A 85 -17.75 16.72 -1.79
C ASN A 85 -18.12 16.39 -0.34
N SER A 86 -17.17 16.52 0.59
CA SER A 86 -17.43 16.31 2.00
C SER A 86 -17.70 17.67 2.67
N SER A 87 -18.75 17.74 3.50
CA SER A 87 -19.06 18.90 4.34
C SER A 87 -18.03 19.11 5.46
N THR A 88 -16.79 18.72 5.23
CA THR A 88 -15.74 18.70 6.24
C THR A 88 -14.88 19.94 6.06
N GLU A 89 -14.69 20.67 7.15
CA GLU A 89 -13.90 21.89 7.23
C GLU A 89 -12.38 21.57 7.25
N THR A 90 -11.98 20.47 6.60
CA THR A 90 -10.65 19.86 6.70
C THR A 90 -10.28 19.19 5.39
N ILE A 91 -9.00 19.25 5.04
CA ILE A 91 -8.47 18.47 3.92
C ILE A 91 -8.28 17.04 4.39
N ILE A 92 -8.85 16.07 3.67
CA ILE A 92 -8.69 14.65 3.96
C ILE A 92 -7.72 14.07 2.94
N ILE A 93 -6.62 13.49 3.41
CA ILE A 93 -5.63 12.83 2.54
C ILE A 93 -5.55 11.34 2.83
N PHE A 94 -5.37 10.55 1.77
CA PHE A 94 -5.05 9.13 1.83
C PHE A 94 -3.55 8.95 2.05
N ILE A 95 -3.16 8.40 3.19
CA ILE A 95 -1.75 8.13 3.47
C ILE A 95 -1.27 7.02 2.54
N SER A 96 -0.28 7.35 1.73
CA SER A 96 0.35 6.45 0.78
C SER A 96 1.86 6.70 0.75
N GLY A 97 2.65 5.64 0.48
CA GLY A 97 4.10 5.75 0.44
C GLY A 97 4.81 4.54 1.01
N MET A 98 6.06 4.75 1.45
CA MET A 98 6.92 3.73 2.02
C MET A 98 7.33 4.10 3.45
N GLU A 99 7.98 3.18 4.15
CA GLU A 99 8.64 3.49 5.43
C GLU A 99 9.69 4.60 5.24
N GLY A 100 9.73 5.56 6.15
CA GLY A 100 10.58 6.74 6.10
C GLY A 100 9.85 8.00 5.63
N SER A 101 10.57 8.90 4.97
CA SER A 101 10.08 10.23 4.59
C SER A 101 9.25 10.18 3.31
N ASN A 102 8.03 10.74 3.37
CA ASN A 102 7.12 10.83 2.23
C ASN A 102 6.68 12.28 2.06
N THR A 103 6.96 12.84 0.89
CA THR A 103 6.61 14.22 0.53
C THR A 103 5.29 14.24 -0.24
N TYR A 104 4.47 15.23 0.10
CA TYR A 104 3.19 15.56 -0.52
C TYR A 104 3.22 17.04 -0.91
N GLU A 105 2.74 17.36 -2.10
CA GLU A 105 2.53 18.73 -2.54
C GLU A 105 1.08 19.11 -2.26
N VAL A 106 0.87 20.27 -1.63
CA VAL A 106 -0.44 20.77 -1.22
C VAL A 106 -0.71 22.05 -1.99
N PHE A 107 -1.42 21.93 -3.10
CA PHE A 107 -1.85 23.07 -3.91
C PHE A 107 -3.09 23.67 -3.25
N LEU A 108 -2.97 24.86 -2.66
CA LEU A 108 -4.08 25.53 -1.97
C LEU A 108 -4.96 26.32 -2.95
N ASN A 109 -4.36 26.81 -4.02
CA ASN A 109 -4.98 27.51 -5.14
C ASN A 109 -4.00 27.51 -6.33
N ASP A 110 -4.34 28.22 -7.41
CA ASP A 110 -3.52 28.31 -8.64
C ASP A 110 -2.12 28.92 -8.46
N SER A 111 -1.86 29.58 -7.34
CA SER A 111 -0.64 30.36 -7.09
C SER A 111 0.16 29.92 -5.87
N GLU A 112 -0.40 29.06 -5.03
CA GLU A 112 0.17 28.69 -3.73
C GLU A 112 0.29 27.19 -3.61
N THR A 113 1.52 26.73 -3.37
CA THR A 113 1.86 25.31 -3.18
C THR A 113 2.70 25.19 -1.94
N ASP A 114 2.23 24.36 -1.02
CA ASP A 114 2.92 24.01 0.21
C ASP A 114 3.45 22.57 0.13
N ILE A 115 4.37 22.24 1.04
CA ILE A 115 4.98 20.93 1.15
C ILE A 115 4.66 20.32 2.50
N LEU A 116 3.97 19.18 2.49
CA LEU A 116 3.78 18.32 3.65
C LEU A 116 4.76 17.15 3.56
N VAL A 117 5.52 16.89 4.62
CA VAL A 117 6.36 15.70 4.73
C VAL A 117 5.92 14.88 5.93
N LEU A 118 5.60 13.61 5.69
CA LEU A 118 5.28 12.63 6.72
C LEU A 118 6.40 11.61 6.85
N ASN A 119 6.92 11.43 8.05
CA ASN A 119 7.78 10.30 8.37
C ASN A 119 6.90 9.14 8.85
N LEU A 120 6.89 8.06 8.08
CA LEU A 120 6.03 6.90 8.29
C LEU A 120 6.83 5.71 8.82
N ARG A 121 6.40 5.13 9.93
CA ARG A 121 6.87 3.82 10.38
C ARG A 121 5.86 2.75 10.00
N LYS A 122 6.33 1.71 9.32
CA LYS A 122 5.51 0.56 8.95
C LYS A 122 5.15 -0.27 10.20
N ASN A 123 3.86 -0.48 10.46
CA ASN A 123 3.41 -1.23 11.65
C ASN A 123 3.36 -2.73 11.44
N SER A 124 3.15 -3.18 10.21
CA SER A 124 3.16 -4.59 9.82
C SER A 124 3.51 -4.72 8.35
N SER A 125 3.78 -5.94 7.88
CA SER A 125 4.15 -6.23 6.48
C SER A 125 3.12 -5.75 5.44
N GLY A 126 1.87 -5.51 5.84
CA GLY A 126 0.72 -5.41 4.95
C GLY A 126 0.23 -6.80 4.56
N SER A 127 -0.67 -6.87 3.57
CA SER A 127 -1.00 -8.12 2.87
C SER A 127 -0.53 -8.02 1.42
N ASP A 128 -0.54 -9.14 0.70
CA ASP A 128 -0.21 -9.13 -0.73
C ASP A 128 -1.11 -8.19 -1.56
N CYS A 129 -2.29 -7.86 -1.03
CA CYS A 129 -3.29 -7.04 -1.71
C CYS A 129 -3.42 -5.62 -1.16
N CYS A 130 -3.01 -5.38 0.09
CA CYS A 130 -3.24 -4.11 0.77
C CYS A 130 -1.96 -3.52 1.33
N SER A 131 -1.82 -2.20 1.13
CA SER A 131 -0.77 -1.42 1.75
C SER A 131 -0.74 -1.63 3.27
N PRO A 132 0.46 -1.67 3.86
CA PRO A 132 0.57 -1.79 5.29
C PRO A 132 -0.01 -0.57 6.00
N PRO A 133 -0.54 -0.73 7.23
CA PRO A 133 -0.81 0.41 8.09
C PRO A 133 0.51 1.07 8.52
N PHE A 134 0.51 2.40 8.55
CA PHE A 134 1.64 3.20 8.99
C PHE A 134 1.33 3.91 10.31
N THR A 135 2.35 4.15 11.13
CA THR A 135 2.32 5.18 12.16
C THR A 135 3.01 6.41 11.60
N ILE A 136 2.35 7.57 11.64
CA ILE A 136 3.02 8.84 11.36
C ILE A 136 3.88 9.17 12.58
N GLU A 137 5.21 9.13 12.48
CA GLU A 137 6.10 9.45 13.59
C GLU A 137 6.35 10.95 13.70
N LYS A 138 6.47 11.61 12.55
CA LYS A 138 6.72 13.04 12.43
C LYS A 138 5.96 13.62 11.23
N ALA A 139 5.47 14.84 11.37
CA ALA A 139 4.92 15.64 10.28
C ALA A 139 5.63 16.99 10.24
N THR A 140 5.96 17.46 9.04
CA THR A 140 6.43 18.84 8.83
C THR A 140 5.64 19.49 7.70
N TYR A 141 5.34 20.77 7.82
CA TYR A 141 4.64 21.56 6.80
C TYR A 141 5.50 22.79 6.49
N ASN A 142 5.90 22.96 5.24
CA ASN A 142 6.87 23.98 4.81
C ASN A 142 8.09 24.05 5.76
N GLU A 143 8.72 22.89 5.97
CA GLU A 143 9.90 22.71 6.85
C GLU A 143 9.66 22.95 8.35
N THR A 144 8.42 23.27 8.77
CA THR A 144 8.06 23.49 10.17
C THR A 144 7.46 22.23 10.79
N ASP A 145 7.94 21.83 11.96
CA ASP A 145 7.40 20.68 12.70
C ASP A 145 5.96 20.91 13.14
N ILE A 146 5.07 19.95 12.85
CA ILE A 146 3.64 20.00 13.22
C ILE A 146 3.30 18.89 14.19
N GLU A 147 2.50 19.23 15.21
CA GLU A 147 1.98 18.25 16.16
C GLU A 147 0.93 17.34 15.51
N ILE A 148 1.09 16.03 15.72
CA ILE A 148 0.12 15.02 15.29
C ILE A 148 -0.86 14.76 16.43
N ILE A 149 -2.09 15.22 16.26
CA ILE A 149 -3.18 15.08 17.21
C ILE A 149 -3.82 13.70 17.03
N ARG A 150 -3.68 12.85 18.06
CA ARG A 150 -4.26 11.51 18.11
C ARG A 150 -5.34 11.48 19.17
N LYS A 151 -6.60 11.29 18.77
CA LYS A 151 -7.70 11.03 19.71
C LYS A 151 -8.10 9.57 19.61
N GLU A 152 -8.30 8.91 20.74
CA GLU A 152 -8.85 7.56 20.75
C GLU A 152 -10.15 7.55 19.94
N SER A 153 -10.25 6.66 18.94
CA SER A 153 -11.37 6.50 18.00
C SER A 153 -11.58 7.58 16.91
N ALA A 154 -10.69 8.56 16.75
CA ALA A 154 -10.76 9.51 15.63
C ALA A 154 -9.60 9.32 14.64
N LEU A 155 -9.79 9.80 13.41
CA LEU A 155 -8.70 9.94 12.45
C LEU A 155 -7.60 10.85 13.02
N GLU A 156 -6.35 10.51 12.73
CA GLU A 156 -5.22 11.39 13.06
C GLU A 156 -5.42 12.74 12.38
N ARG A 157 -5.00 13.82 13.06
CA ARG A 157 -5.13 15.18 12.58
C ARG A 157 -3.83 15.95 12.75
N ILE A 158 -3.53 16.81 11.80
CA ILE A 158 -2.57 17.90 11.97
C ILE A 158 -3.29 19.25 11.84
N ARG A 159 -2.78 20.25 12.55
CA ARG A 159 -3.24 21.64 12.44
C ARG A 159 -2.08 22.50 11.98
N VAL A 160 -2.29 23.21 10.87
CA VAL A 160 -1.31 24.07 10.23
C VAL A 160 -1.75 25.52 10.41
N VAL A 161 -0.87 26.33 10.99
CA VAL A 161 -1.07 27.78 11.14
C VAL A 161 -0.48 28.47 9.91
N LYS A 162 -1.26 29.34 9.25
CA LYS A 162 -0.84 30.17 8.10
C LYS A 162 -1.20 31.64 8.32
#